data_AF-A0A4R6P6V7-F1
#
_entry.id   AF-A0A4R6P6V7-F1
#
_cell.length_a   1.000
_cell.length_b   1.000
_cell.length_c   1.000
_cell.angle_alpha   90.00
_cell.angle_beta   90.00
_cell.angle_gamma   90.00
#
_symmetry.space_group_name_H-M   'P 1'
#
loop_
_entity.id
_entity.type
_entity.pdbx_description
1 polymer ?
#
loop_
_entity_poly.entity_id
_entity_poly.type
_entity_poly.pdbx_seq_one_letter_code
_entity_poly.pdbx_strand_id
1 'polypeptide(L)' 'MPRSGPRRPIIGLRMADEQIEALDERAVAEDLLTKAGEPNRSELLRIMIEYAKERMPDGWRPEGWEYRG' A
#
# COMPACT_ATOMS: atom_id res chain seq x y z
N MET A 1 32.43 1.40 -12.32
CA MET A 1 31.48 0.92 -11.30
C MET A 1 30.07 1.21 -11.79
N PRO A 2 29.15 0.23 -11.81
CA PRO A 2 27.76 0.53 -12.16
C PRO A 2 27.18 1.46 -11.08
N ARG A 3 26.56 2.57 -11.50
CA ARG A 3 25.89 3.50 -10.57
C ARG A 3 24.73 2.74 -9.92
N SER A 4 24.73 2.64 -8.59
CA SER A 4 23.50 2.26 -7.87
C SER A 4 22.47 3.35 -8.13
N GLY A 5 21.50 3.06 -9.00
CA GLY A 5 20.30 3.87 -9.09
C GLY A 5 19.60 3.95 -7.74
N PRO A 6 18.67 4.90 -7.54
CA PRO A 6 17.91 5.02 -6.30
C PRO A 6 17.24 3.68 -5.98
N ARG A 7 17.69 3.03 -4.89
CA ARG A 7 17.07 1.82 -4.39
C ARG A 7 15.81 2.22 -3.64
N ARG A 8 14.66 1.65 -4.01
CA ARG A 8 13.45 1.81 -3.22
C ARG A 8 13.62 1.02 -1.92
N PRO A 9 13.53 1.66 -0.74
CA PRO A 9 13.61 0.94 0.51
C PRO A 9 12.43 -0.03 0.60
N ILE A 10 12.70 -1.26 1.05
CA ILE A 10 11.66 -2.23 1.38
C ILE A 10 11.19 -1.91 2.80
N ILE A 11 9.90 -1.62 2.95
CA ILE A 11 9.25 -1.38 4.23
C ILE A 11 8.36 -2.59 4.51
N GLY A 12 8.62 -3.29 5.61
CA GLY A 12 7.73 -4.34 6.10
C GLY A 12 6.60 -3.73 6.93
N LEU A 13 5.36 -4.09 6.63
CA LEU A 13 4.18 -3.71 7.40
C LEU A 13 3.63 -4.95 8.11
N ARG A 14 3.29 -4.80 9.39
CA ARG A 14 2.53 -5.83 10.12
C ARG A 14 1.05 -5.51 10.01
N MET A 15 0.27 -6.51 9.64
CA MET A 15 -1.17 -6.41 9.43
C MET A 15 -1.82 -7.68 9.96
N ALA A 16 -3.08 -7.59 10.39
CA ALA A 16 -3.87 -8.77 10.71
C ALA A 16 -4.23 -9.53 9.42
N ASP A 17 -4.49 -10.84 9.53
CA ASP A 17 -4.75 -11.69 8.36
C ASP A 17 -6.00 -11.23 7.60
N GLU A 18 -7.03 -10.76 8.30
CA GLU A 18 -8.26 -10.25 7.69
C GLU A 18 -8.01 -8.98 6.87
N GLN A 19 -7.05 -8.14 7.29
CA GLN A 19 -6.66 -6.95 6.55
C GLN A 19 -5.87 -7.30 5.29
N ILE A 20 -5.07 -8.36 5.36
CA ILE A 20 -4.33 -8.88 4.21
C ILE A 20 -5.32 -9.42 3.17
N GLU A 21 -6.27 -10.25 3.60
CA GLU A 21 -7.30 -10.84 2.74
C GLU A 21 -8.14 -9.75 2.05
N ALA A 22 -8.63 -8.76 2.79
CA ALA A 22 -9.40 -7.65 2.22
C ALA A 22 -8.63 -6.85 1.16
N LEU A 23 -7.31 -6.68 1.34
CA LEU A 23 -6.46 -6.02 0.32
C LEU A 23 -6.19 -6.92 -0.88
N ASP A 24 -6.01 -8.23 -0.68
CA ASP A 24 -5.82 -9.20 -1.76
C ASP A 24 -7.09 -9.30 -2.63
N GLU A 25 -8.28 -9.43 -2.02
CA GLU A 25 -9.57 -9.44 -2.71
C GLU A 25 -9.75 -8.18 -3.57
N ARG A 26 -9.44 -7.02 -2.99
CA ARG A 26 -9.53 -5.75 -3.71
C ARG A 26 -8.53 -5.67 -4.88
N ALA A 27 -7.30 -6.10 -4.68
CA ALA A 27 -6.30 -6.12 -5.75
C ALA A 27 -6.73 -7.04 -6.90
N VAL A 28 -7.36 -8.19 -6.62
CA VAL A 28 -7.94 -9.06 -7.64
C VAL A 28 -9.10 -8.38 -8.37
N ALA A 29 -10.01 -7.75 -7.64
CA ALA A 29 -11.15 -7.05 -8.23
C ALA A 29 -10.74 -5.88 -9.14
N GLU A 30 -9.61 -5.23 -8.85
CA GLU A 30 -9.03 -4.14 -9.66
C GLU A 30 -8.04 -4.63 -10.73
N ASP A 31 -7.88 -5.95 -10.94
CA ASP A 31 -6.90 -6.58 -11.85
C ASP A 31 -5.43 -6.13 -11.59
N LEU A 32 -5.14 -5.75 -10.34
CA LEU A 32 -3.80 -5.41 -9.86
C LEU A 32 -3.06 -6.68 -9.46
N LEU A 33 -2.62 -7.42 -10.47
CA LEU A 33 -1.92 -8.69 -10.29
C LEU A 33 -0.42 -8.58 -10.57
N THR A 34 0.38 -9.46 -9.96
CA THR A 34 1.78 -9.64 -10.32
C THR A 34 1.90 -10.42 -11.63
N LYS A 35 3.12 -10.53 -12.17
CA LYS A 35 3.38 -11.38 -13.34
C LYS A 35 3.07 -12.87 -13.11
N ALA A 36 3.01 -13.31 -11.85
CA ALA A 36 2.65 -14.67 -11.48
C ALA A 36 1.13 -14.88 -11.33
N GLY A 37 0.31 -13.82 -11.50
CA GLY A 37 -1.13 -13.87 -11.30
C GLY A 37 -1.58 -13.72 -9.84
N GLU A 38 -0.65 -13.47 -8.92
CA GLU A 38 -0.95 -13.23 -7.51
C GLU A 38 -1.39 -11.77 -7.26
N PRO A 39 -2.21 -11.49 -6.23
CA PRO A 39 -2.60 -10.12 -5.89
C PRO A 39 -1.40 -9.22 -5.58
N ASN A 40 -1.36 -8.02 -6.14
CA ASN A 40 -0.26 -7.08 -5.98
C ASN A 40 -0.57 -5.99 -4.95
N ARG A 41 -0.65 -6.38 -3.66
CA ARG A 41 -0.90 -5.48 -2.52
C ARG A 41 0.02 -4.27 -2.47
N SER A 42 1.30 -4.47 -2.78
CA SER A 42 2.29 -3.38 -2.74
C SER A 42 1.95 -2.26 -3.74
N GLU A 43 1.42 -2.61 -4.91
CA GLU A 43 1.03 -1.62 -5.90
C GLU A 43 -0.30 -0.95 -5.53
N LEU A 44 -1.27 -1.74 -5.07
CA LEU A 44 -2.54 -1.21 -4.55
C LEU A 44 -2.30 -0.16 -3.45
N LEU A 45 -1.48 -0.48 -2.44
CA LEU A 45 -1.17 0.45 -1.36
C LEU A 45 -0.48 1.74 -1.85
N ARG A 46 0.40 1.66 -2.84
CA ARG A 46 1.04 2.85 -3.42
C ARG A 46 0.02 3.75 -4.10
N ILE A 47 -0.88 3.18 -4.90
CA ILE A 47 -1.95 3.92 -5.57
C ILE A 47 -2.83 4.62 -4.52
N MET A 48 -3.23 3.89 -3.47
CA MET A 48 -4.04 4.45 -2.39
C MET A 48 -3.32 5.60 -1.65
N ILE A 49 -2.02 5.45 -1.37
CA ILE A 49 -1.21 6.48 -0.70
C ILE A 49 -1.05 7.72 -1.58
N GLU A 50 -0.76 7.56 -2.87
CA GLU A 50 -0.64 8.71 -3.78
C GLU A 50 -1.98 9.43 -3.95
N TYR A 51 -3.09 8.69 -4.10
CA TYR A 51 -4.42 9.29 -4.11
C TYR A 51 -4.73 10.05 -2.82
N ALA A 52 -4.37 9.48 -1.66
CA ALA A 52 -4.55 10.15 -0.37
C ALA A 52 -3.71 11.45 -0.28
N LYS A 53 -2.46 11.44 -0.73
CA LYS A 53 -1.59 12.63 -0.73
C LYS A 53 -2.13 13.77 -1.60
N GLU A 54 -2.80 13.45 -2.70
CA GLU A 54 -3.38 14.45 -3.60
C GLU A 54 -4.71 15.03 -3.10
N ARG A 55 -5.48 14.23 -2.34
CA ARG A 55 -6.87 14.54 -2.00
C ARG A 55 -7.09 14.91 -0.54
N MET A 56 -6.20 14.50 0.36
CA MET A 56 -6.33 14.74 1.78
C MET A 56 -5.43 15.91 2.19
N PRO A 57 -5.91 16.84 3.04
CA PRO A 57 -5.08 17.88 3.60
C PRO A 57 -3.92 17.32 4.42
N ASP A 58 -2.83 18.08 4.51
CA ASP A 58 -1.71 17.72 5.38
C ASP A 58 -2.18 17.51 6.82
N GLY A 59 -1.73 16.39 7.41
CA GLY A 59 -2.11 16.01 8.78
C GLY A 59 -3.51 15.43 8.93
N TRP A 60 -4.29 15.29 7.85
CA TRP A 60 -5.64 14.71 7.92
C TRP A 60 -5.61 13.26 8.44
N ARG A 61 -6.57 12.94 9.30
CA ARG A 61 -6.86 11.61 9.82
C ARG A 61 -8.38 11.42 9.94
N PRO A 62 -8.90 10.18 9.84
CA PRO A 62 -10.31 9.92 10.11
C PRO A 62 -10.66 10.27 11.57
N GLU A 63 -11.92 10.62 11.80
CA GLU A 63 -12.42 10.93 13.15
C GLU A 63 -12.22 9.73 14.10
N GLY A 64 -11.75 10.01 15.31
CA GLY A 64 -11.40 8.98 16.29
C GLY A 64 -10.08 8.24 16.02
N TRP A 65 -9.29 8.67 15.03
CA TRP A 65 -7.96 8.11 14.81
C TRP A 65 -7.03 8.44 15.97
N GLU A 66 -6.34 7.41 16.45
CA GLU A 66 -5.34 7.49 17.50
C GLU A 66 -4.16 6.58 17.12
N TYR A 67 -2.94 7.08 17.23
CA TYR A 67 -1.75 6.25 17.04
C TYR A 67 -1.55 5.35 18.27
N ARG A 68 -1.53 4.03 18.07
CA ARG A 68 -1.45 3.05 19.18
C ARG A 68 -0.11 2.32 19.31
N GLY A 69 0.92 2.74 18.57
CA GLY A 69 2.23 2.08 18.59
C GLY A 69 2.16 0.64 18.10
#